data_AF-A0A0A8EDZ7-F1
#
_entry.id   AF-A0A0A8EDZ7-F1
#
_cell.length_a   1.000
_cell.length_b   1.000
_cell.length_c   1.000
_cell.angle_alpha   90.00
_cell.angle_beta   90.00
_cell.angle_gamma   90.00
#
_symmetry.space_group_name_H-M   'P 1'
#
loop_
_entity.id
_entity.type
_entity.pdbx_description
1 polymer ?
#
loop_
_entity_poly.entity_id
_entity_poly.type
_entity_poly.pdbx_seq_one_letter_code
_entity_poly.pdbx_strand_id
1 'polypeptide(L)'
;MSEQVAQPDAPATGEQTPPAAVETPGEETAKRTDWKAHARTWEERARSNKAELDGLQAEVEKMRQERMSDAEKALEAAKADARAAALSEVGTKLASAELRAAAAKASVELTEEITSALDLSKFLAEGEPNADAIQSFVQALASKQPAQPKFAQNIGIGVTGEAPSKAYDPKSIAERVNQMMQY
;
A
#
# COMPACT_ATOMS: atom_id res chain seq x y z
N MET A 1 -52.18 19.05 -41.17
CA MET A 1 -52.71 18.09 -42.16
C MET A 1 -52.81 16.76 -41.43
N SER A 2 -53.95 16.54 -40.77
CA SER A 2 -55.04 15.64 -41.24
C SER A 2 -54.68 14.20 -40.85
N GLU A 3 -55.17 13.65 -39.74
CA GLU A 3 -56.56 13.23 -39.47
C GLU A 3 -57.06 12.26 -40.55
N GLN A 4 -57.20 10.96 -40.21
CA GLN A 4 -58.45 10.22 -40.44
C GLN A 4 -58.40 8.81 -39.80
N VAL A 5 -59.47 8.55 -39.05
CA VAL A 5 -59.93 7.30 -38.41
C VAL A 5 -60.57 6.37 -39.46
N ALA A 6 -60.49 5.03 -39.28
CA ALA A 6 -61.63 4.08 -39.40
C ALA A 6 -61.18 2.60 -39.48
N GLN A 7 -61.60 1.81 -38.50
CA GLN A 7 -62.04 0.40 -38.65
C GLN A 7 -63.52 0.47 -39.15
N PRO A 8 -64.16 -0.52 -39.84
CA PRO A 8 -64.08 -1.97 -39.60
C PRO A 8 -64.28 -2.89 -40.83
N ASP A 9 -64.15 -4.22 -40.65
CA ASP A 9 -65.19 -5.19 -41.06
C ASP A 9 -64.79 -6.63 -40.75
N ALA A 10 -65.74 -7.35 -40.14
CA ALA A 10 -65.74 -8.81 -40.06
C ALA A 10 -66.32 -9.40 -41.37
N PRO A 11 -66.15 -10.71 -41.62
CA PRO A 11 -67.17 -11.45 -42.32
C PRO A 11 -67.84 -12.51 -41.43
N ALA A 12 -69.14 -12.60 -41.68
CA ALA A 12 -70.16 -13.41 -41.07
C ALA A 12 -69.96 -14.93 -41.17
N THR A 13 -70.40 -15.60 -40.11
CA THR A 13 -71.32 -16.75 -40.07
C THR A 13 -71.58 -17.52 -41.37
N GLY A 14 -71.25 -18.81 -41.35
CA GLY A 14 -71.91 -19.85 -42.14
C GLY A 14 -72.26 -21.04 -41.24
N GLU A 15 -73.55 -21.29 -41.05
CA GLU A 15 -74.12 -22.49 -40.43
C GLU A 15 -73.90 -23.71 -41.35
N GLN A 16 -73.41 -24.85 -40.83
CA GLN A 16 -73.83 -26.20 -41.26
C GLN A 16 -73.77 -27.21 -40.09
N THR A 17 -74.78 -28.06 -40.06
CA THR A 17 -75.29 -29.04 -39.08
C THR A 17 -74.26 -30.08 -38.55
N PRO A 18 -74.41 -30.58 -37.30
CA PRO A 18 -73.54 -31.61 -36.74
C PRO A 18 -73.79 -33.00 -37.37
N PRO A 19 -72.77 -33.73 -37.86
CA PRO A 19 -72.92 -35.16 -38.07
C PRO A 19 -72.87 -35.88 -36.73
N ALA A 20 -73.83 -36.78 -36.58
CA ALA A 20 -74.09 -37.61 -35.41
C ALA A 20 -72.86 -38.35 -34.89
N ALA A 21 -72.92 -38.59 -33.58
CA ALA A 21 -72.05 -39.45 -32.82
C ALA A 21 -71.75 -40.78 -33.52
N VAL A 22 -70.47 -41.10 -33.65
CA VAL A 22 -69.99 -42.47 -33.50
C VAL A 22 -69.25 -42.48 -32.17
N GLU A 23 -69.94 -42.95 -31.14
CA GLU A 23 -69.31 -43.37 -29.89
C GLU A 23 -68.36 -44.52 -30.24
N THR A 24 -67.05 -44.27 -30.15
CA THR A 24 -66.09 -45.34 -29.92
C THR A 24 -65.93 -45.46 -28.40
N PRO A 25 -66.46 -46.52 -27.77
CA PRO A 25 -66.28 -46.73 -26.34
C PRO A 25 -64.86 -47.28 -26.14
N GLY A 26 -63.91 -46.44 -25.71
CA GLY A 26 -62.55 -46.96 -25.54
C GLY A 26 -61.43 -46.04 -25.07
N GLU A 27 -61.67 -44.82 -24.58
CA GLU A 27 -60.54 -43.94 -24.22
C GLU A 27 -60.78 -42.97 -23.05
N GLU A 28 -61.59 -43.35 -22.05
CA GLU A 28 -61.77 -42.55 -20.82
C GLU A 28 -61.16 -43.17 -19.56
N THR A 29 -60.59 -44.38 -19.62
CA THR A 29 -59.95 -45.02 -18.46
C THR A 29 -58.46 -44.67 -18.30
N ALA A 30 -57.82 -44.12 -19.32
CA ALA A 30 -56.40 -43.72 -19.26
C ALA A 30 -56.18 -42.43 -18.43
N LYS A 31 -57.14 -41.49 -18.42
CA LYS A 31 -57.01 -40.22 -17.67
C LYS A 31 -57.29 -40.34 -16.16
N ARG A 32 -57.80 -41.49 -15.68
CA ARG A 32 -58.21 -41.66 -14.27
C ARG A 32 -57.13 -42.24 -13.36
N THR A 33 -55.98 -42.66 -13.89
CA THR A 33 -55.09 -43.59 -13.16
C THR A 33 -53.68 -43.07 -12.85
N ASP A 34 -53.28 -41.88 -13.32
CA ASP A 34 -51.85 -41.50 -13.26
C ASP A 34 -51.44 -40.56 -12.11
N TRP A 35 -52.35 -40.23 -11.18
CA TRP A 35 -52.03 -39.34 -10.05
C TRP A 35 -50.95 -39.90 -9.10
N LYS A 36 -50.86 -41.23 -8.98
CA LYS A 36 -49.82 -41.89 -8.17
C LYS A 36 -48.45 -41.80 -8.82
N ALA A 37 -48.36 -41.87 -10.15
CA ALA A 37 -47.11 -41.68 -10.86
C ALA A 37 -46.65 -40.23 -10.73
N HIS A 38 -47.55 -39.26 -10.91
CA HIS A 38 -47.25 -37.86 -10.65
C HIS A 38 -46.78 -37.62 -9.21
N ALA A 39 -47.45 -38.18 -8.20
CA ALA A 39 -47.01 -38.05 -6.80
C ALA A 39 -45.58 -38.57 -6.57
N ARG A 40 -45.20 -39.70 -7.20
CA ARG A 40 -43.83 -40.21 -7.14
C ARG A 40 -42.82 -39.28 -7.82
N THR A 41 -43.16 -38.70 -8.97
CA THR A 41 -42.27 -37.73 -9.63
C THR A 41 -42.07 -36.46 -8.80
N TRP A 42 -43.09 -36.01 -8.06
CA TRP A 42 -42.97 -34.88 -7.15
C TRP A 42 -42.12 -35.21 -5.92
N GLU A 43 -42.28 -36.41 -5.36
CA GLU A 43 -41.45 -36.88 -4.24
C GLU A 43 -39.98 -37.01 -4.65
N GLU A 44 -39.71 -37.58 -5.83
CA GLU A 44 -38.37 -37.72 -6.38
C GLU A 44 -37.75 -36.35 -6.67
N ARG A 45 -38.51 -35.43 -7.27
CA ARG A 45 -38.06 -34.06 -7.51
C ARG A 45 -37.80 -33.31 -6.20
N ALA A 46 -38.64 -33.47 -5.19
CA ALA A 46 -38.44 -32.87 -3.88
C ALA A 46 -37.17 -33.42 -3.20
N ARG A 47 -36.92 -34.73 -3.33
CA ARG A 47 -35.73 -35.38 -2.80
C ARG A 47 -34.46 -34.90 -3.52
N SER A 48 -34.48 -34.82 -4.85
CA SER A 48 -33.35 -34.30 -5.64
C SER A 48 -33.08 -32.83 -5.34
N ASN A 49 -34.11 -31.98 -5.32
CA ASN A 49 -33.97 -30.57 -4.96
C ASN A 49 -33.40 -30.40 -3.55
N LYS A 50 -33.84 -31.23 -2.59
CA LYS A 50 -33.28 -31.20 -1.23
C LYS A 50 -31.80 -31.59 -1.23
N ALA A 51 -31.43 -32.65 -1.94
CA ALA A 51 -30.04 -33.08 -2.03
C ALA A 51 -29.14 -32.02 -2.69
N GLU A 52 -29.63 -31.33 -3.72
CA GLU A 52 -28.94 -30.21 -4.36
C GLU A 52 -28.77 -29.03 -3.39
N LEU A 53 -29.82 -28.67 -2.64
CA LEU A 53 -29.75 -27.61 -1.63
C LEU A 53 -28.76 -27.95 -0.52
N ASP A 54 -28.79 -29.17 -0.01
CA ASP A 54 -27.86 -29.64 1.04
C ASP A 54 -26.41 -29.61 0.51
N GLY A 55 -26.18 -30.01 -0.75
CA GLY A 55 -24.87 -29.92 -1.40
C GLY A 55 -24.36 -28.49 -1.57
N LEU A 56 -25.22 -27.57 -2.05
CA LEU A 56 -24.88 -26.15 -2.18
C LEU A 56 -24.60 -25.50 -0.82
N GLN A 57 -25.35 -25.87 0.23
CA GLN A 57 -25.09 -25.40 1.58
C GLN A 57 -23.74 -25.88 2.11
N ALA A 58 -23.37 -27.14 1.84
CA ALA A 58 -22.07 -27.67 2.21
C ALA A 58 -20.91 -26.94 1.49
N GLU A 59 -21.07 -26.64 0.21
CA GLU A 59 -20.07 -25.87 -0.56
C GLU A 59 -19.94 -24.43 -0.06
N VAL A 60 -21.06 -23.75 0.20
CA VAL A 60 -21.06 -22.40 0.76
C VAL A 60 -20.39 -22.38 2.13
N GLU A 61 -20.65 -23.37 2.98
CA GLU A 61 -20.03 -23.47 4.30
C GLU A 61 -18.53 -23.74 4.21
N LYS A 62 -18.11 -24.63 3.31
CA LYS A 62 -16.69 -24.88 3.04
C LYS A 62 -15.97 -23.61 2.56
N MET A 63 -16.56 -22.88 1.61
CA MET A 63 -15.99 -21.61 1.14
C MET A 63 -15.93 -20.57 2.25
N ARG A 64 -16.94 -20.50 3.13
CA ARG A 64 -16.90 -19.60 4.29
C ARG A 64 -15.78 -19.96 5.26
N GLN A 65 -15.58 -21.24 5.55
CA GLN A 65 -14.51 -21.70 6.44
C GLN A 65 -13.12 -21.41 5.86
N GLU A 66 -12.91 -21.70 4.57
CA GLU A 66 -11.67 -21.37 3.87
C GLU A 66 -11.41 -19.85 3.89
N ARG A 67 -12.42 -19.04 3.57
CA ARG A 67 -12.32 -17.57 3.57
C ARG A 67 -12.13 -16.99 4.96
N MET A 68 -12.75 -17.55 6.00
CA MET A 68 -12.50 -17.10 7.38
C MET A 68 -11.04 -17.35 7.76
N SER A 69 -10.50 -18.55 7.49
CA SER A 69 -9.11 -18.86 7.80
C SER A 69 -8.12 -17.97 7.03
N ASP A 70 -8.38 -17.74 5.74
CA ASP A 70 -7.54 -16.87 4.91
C ASP A 70 -7.67 -15.40 5.33
N ALA A 71 -8.88 -14.94 5.69
CA ALA A 71 -9.11 -13.58 6.17
C ALA A 71 -8.45 -13.32 7.53
N GLU A 72 -8.46 -14.30 8.44
CA GLU A 72 -7.78 -14.21 9.73
C GLU A 72 -6.27 -14.09 9.55
N LYS A 73 -5.68 -14.95 8.71
CA LYS A 73 -4.25 -14.86 8.35
C LYS A 73 -3.90 -13.53 7.68
N ALA A 74 -4.74 -13.06 6.75
CA ALA A 74 -4.55 -11.78 6.09
C ALA A 74 -4.64 -10.59 7.07
N LEU A 75 -5.56 -10.64 8.05
CA LEU A 75 -5.66 -9.62 9.09
C LEU A 75 -4.47 -9.63 10.04
N GLU A 76 -3.95 -10.79 10.40
CA GLU A 76 -2.79 -10.89 11.27
C GLU A 76 -1.51 -10.40 10.56
N ALA A 77 -1.31 -10.78 9.30
CA ALA A 77 -0.26 -10.24 8.45
C ALA A 77 -0.39 -8.71 8.30
N ALA A 78 -1.58 -8.20 7.99
CA ALA A 78 -1.82 -6.77 7.86
C ALA A 78 -1.58 -6.01 9.17
N LYS A 79 -1.91 -6.59 10.34
CA LYS A 79 -1.61 -6.00 11.65
C LYS A 79 -0.12 -5.97 11.94
N ALA A 80 0.61 -7.04 11.60
CA ALA A 80 2.05 -7.10 11.76
C ALA A 80 2.74 -6.05 10.87
N ASP A 81 2.34 -5.98 9.59
CA ASP A 81 2.85 -5.00 8.62
C ASP A 81 2.52 -3.57 9.05
N ALA A 82 1.30 -3.32 9.53
CA ALA A 82 0.90 -2.00 10.03
C ALA A 82 1.71 -1.57 11.26
N ARG A 83 2.00 -2.51 12.18
CA ARG A 83 2.87 -2.23 13.33
C ARG A 83 4.31 -1.95 12.89
N ALA A 84 4.85 -2.75 11.98
CA ALA A 84 6.19 -2.54 11.45
C ALA A 84 6.32 -1.18 10.73
N ALA A 85 5.33 -0.83 9.91
CA ALA A 85 5.27 0.47 9.25
C ALA A 85 5.20 1.61 10.26
N ALA A 86 4.30 1.53 11.25
CA ALA A 86 4.17 2.54 12.29
C ALA A 86 5.46 2.72 13.11
N LEU A 87 6.12 1.63 13.50
CA LEU A 87 7.39 1.68 14.22
C LEU A 87 8.52 2.25 13.35
N SER A 88 8.54 1.99 12.04
CA SER A 88 9.54 2.57 11.15
C SER A 88 9.39 4.10 11.01
N GLU A 89 8.16 4.60 10.92
CA GLU A 89 7.87 6.03 10.78
C GLU A 89 8.14 6.82 12.07
N VAL A 90 7.80 6.22 13.22
CA VAL A 90 8.03 6.85 14.53
C VAL A 90 9.48 6.70 14.94
N GLY A 91 10.07 5.51 14.74
CA GLY A 91 11.45 5.20 15.07
C GLY A 91 12.42 6.15 14.41
N THR A 92 12.31 6.37 13.09
CA THR A 92 13.20 7.31 12.37
C THR A 92 13.13 8.73 12.93
N LYS A 93 11.93 9.22 13.29
CA LYS A 93 11.76 10.52 13.94
C LYS A 93 12.38 10.56 15.32
N LEU A 94 12.17 9.51 16.12
CA LEU A 94 12.68 9.40 17.49
C LEU A 94 14.21 9.28 17.52
N ALA A 95 14.81 8.49 16.62
CA ALA A 95 16.25 8.40 16.44
C ALA A 95 16.86 9.73 16.00
N SER A 96 16.19 10.48 15.11
CA SER A 96 16.65 11.83 14.73
C SER A 96 16.63 12.82 15.91
N ALA A 97 15.64 12.71 16.80
CA ALA A 97 15.50 13.56 17.98
C ALA A 97 16.55 13.20 19.05
N GLU A 98 16.73 11.90 19.32
CA GLU A 98 17.78 11.36 20.20
C GLU A 98 19.18 11.76 19.72
N LEU A 99 19.47 11.63 18.43
CA LEU A 99 20.74 12.04 17.86
C LEU A 99 21.01 13.54 18.05
N ARG A 100 20.03 14.40 17.77
CA ARG A 100 20.15 15.85 18.03
C ARG A 100 20.36 16.15 19.51
N ALA A 101 19.66 15.45 20.41
CA ALA A 101 19.82 15.61 21.84
C ALA A 101 21.22 15.16 22.33
N ALA A 102 21.73 14.05 21.80
CA ALA A 102 23.05 13.53 22.13
C ALA A 102 24.18 14.44 21.59
N ALA A 103 24.05 14.94 20.36
CA ALA A 103 25.01 15.88 19.77
C ALA A 103 25.04 17.22 20.51
N ALA A 104 23.87 17.75 20.91
CA ALA A 104 23.78 18.96 21.72
C ALA A 104 24.50 18.79 23.07
N LYS A 105 24.35 17.63 23.73
CA LYS A 105 25.11 17.31 24.96
C LYS A 105 26.62 17.27 24.73
N ALA A 106 27.06 16.80 23.56
CA ALA A 106 28.47 16.73 23.19
C ALA A 106 29.03 18.04 22.60
N SER A 107 28.23 19.12 22.52
CA SER A 107 28.60 20.38 21.85
C SER A 107 29.01 20.21 20.37
N VAL A 108 28.47 19.18 19.73
CA VAL A 108 28.66 18.89 18.30
C VAL A 108 27.53 19.54 17.53
N GLU A 109 27.87 20.39 16.56
CA GLU A 109 26.88 21.05 15.72
C GLU A 109 26.55 20.14 14.52
N LEU A 110 25.37 19.52 14.55
CA LEU A 110 24.84 18.77 13.41
C LEU A 110 24.15 19.76 12.47
N THR A 111 24.73 19.99 11.30
CA THR A 111 24.05 20.73 10.24
C THR A 111 22.97 19.86 9.59
N GLU A 112 21.91 20.49 9.08
CA GLU A 112 20.82 19.78 8.37
C GLU A 112 21.34 18.98 7.17
N GLU A 113 22.43 19.42 6.53
CA GLU A 113 23.12 18.70 5.45
C GLU A 113 23.67 17.35 5.92
N ILE A 114 24.35 17.31 7.07
CA ILE A 114 24.88 16.07 7.66
C ILE A 114 23.73 15.15 8.07
N THR A 115 22.67 15.73 8.64
CA THR A 115 21.50 14.99 9.11
C THR A 115 20.71 14.38 7.95
N SER A 116 20.66 15.05 6.80
CA SER A 116 20.01 14.57 5.57
C SER A 116 20.79 13.49 4.83
N ALA A 117 22.13 13.50 4.95
CA ALA A 117 23.00 12.47 4.40
C ALA A 117 23.14 11.24 5.32
N LEU A 118 22.60 11.32 6.54
CA LEU A 118 22.74 10.29 7.55
C LEU A 118 21.70 9.20 7.39
N ASP A 119 22.17 7.96 7.32
CA ASP A 119 21.30 6.79 7.29
C ASP A 119 20.75 6.50 8.69
N LEU A 120 19.58 7.08 8.99
CA LEU A 120 18.87 6.93 10.26
C LEU A 120 18.50 5.46 10.58
N SER A 121 18.48 4.58 9.57
CA SER A 121 18.18 3.15 9.79
C SER A 121 19.27 2.43 10.60
N LYS A 122 20.52 2.90 10.55
CA LYS A 122 21.63 2.34 11.35
C LYS A 122 21.53 2.67 12.84
N PHE A 123 20.70 3.65 13.19
CA PHE A 123 20.47 4.08 14.57
C PHE A 123 19.17 3.51 15.15
N LEU A 124 18.55 2.56 14.46
CA LEU A 124 17.36 1.86 14.92
C LEU A 124 17.68 0.40 15.26
N ALA A 125 17.18 -0.06 16.39
CA ALA A 125 17.12 -1.46 16.77
C ALA A 125 15.65 -1.83 16.95
N GLU A 126 15.13 -2.75 16.12
CA GLU A 126 13.73 -3.21 16.19
C GLU A 126 12.68 -2.08 16.09
N GLY A 127 13.01 -0.96 15.44
CA GLY A 127 12.11 0.20 15.31
C GLY A 127 12.24 1.22 16.44
N GLU A 128 13.09 0.98 17.43
CA GLU A 128 13.41 1.90 18.53
C GLU A 128 14.80 2.51 18.35
N PRO A 129 15.08 3.71 18.91
CA PRO A 129 16.42 4.30 18.87
C PRO A 129 17.45 3.45 19.61
N ASN A 130 18.56 3.15 18.93
CA ASN A 130 19.69 2.48 19.53
C ASN A 130 20.64 3.52 20.16
N ALA A 131 20.54 3.68 21.48
CA ALA A 131 21.35 4.64 22.23
C ALA A 131 22.87 4.41 22.10
N ASP A 132 23.33 3.14 22.02
CA ASP A 132 24.75 2.81 21.91
C ASP A 132 25.33 3.22 20.54
N ALA A 133 24.57 2.96 19.47
CA ALA A 133 24.93 3.38 18.11
C ALA A 133 24.98 4.91 17.99
N ILE A 134 24.00 5.59 18.61
CA ILE A 134 23.95 7.06 18.64
C ILE A 134 25.13 7.63 19.42
N GLN A 135 25.43 7.10 20.61
CA GLN A 135 26.54 7.57 21.43
C GLN A 135 27.90 7.36 20.76
N SER A 136 28.13 6.18 20.19
CA SER A 136 29.39 5.90 19.49
C SER A 136 29.61 6.81 18.27
N PHE A 137 28.55 7.12 17.53
CA PHE A 137 28.63 8.07 16.41
C PHE A 137 28.91 9.50 16.89
N VAL A 138 28.20 9.97 17.93
CA VAL A 138 28.44 11.30 18.51
C VAL A 138 29.85 11.41 19.06
N GLN A 139 30.36 10.37 19.71
CA GLN A 139 31.73 10.34 20.22
C GLN A 139 32.77 10.36 19.10
N ALA A 140 32.52 9.64 18.00
CA ALA A 140 33.38 9.67 16.81
C ALA A 140 33.38 11.05 16.14
N LEU A 141 32.24 11.75 16.12
CA LEU A 141 32.16 13.14 15.64
C LEU A 141 32.90 14.11 16.56
N ALA A 142 32.67 14.03 17.87
CA ALA A 142 33.35 14.87 18.86
C ALA A 142 34.88 14.71 18.82
N SER A 143 35.36 13.48 18.61
CA SER A 143 36.80 13.18 18.50
C SER A 143 37.44 13.73 17.22
N LYS A 144 36.63 14.01 16.19
CA LYS A 144 37.09 14.57 14.90
C LYS A 144 36.90 16.07 14.80
N GLN A 145 36.15 16.69 15.72
CA GLN A 145 36.05 18.14 15.75
C GLN A 145 37.43 18.73 16.10
N PRO A 146 37.91 19.72 15.33
CA PRO A 146 39.10 20.45 15.72
C PRO A 146 38.80 21.08 17.08
N ALA A 147 39.68 20.84 18.06
CA ALA A 147 39.54 21.43 19.38
C ALA A 147 39.36 22.94 19.20
N GLN A 148 38.17 23.45 19.55
CA GLN A 148 37.91 24.88 19.60
C GLN A 148 39.05 25.50 20.41
N PRO A 149 39.79 26.47 19.83
CA PRO A 149 40.96 27.01 20.51
C PRO A 149 40.50 27.61 21.83
N LYS A 150 41.13 27.18 22.93
CA LYS A 150 40.80 27.59 24.30
C LYS A 150 40.86 29.12 24.50
N PHE A 151 41.48 29.81 23.56
CA PHE A 151 41.61 31.26 23.51
C PHE A 151 41.26 31.74 22.11
N ALA A 152 40.65 32.92 22.01
CA ALA A 152 40.40 33.54 20.71
C ALA A 152 41.74 33.69 19.98
N GLN A 153 41.86 33.09 18.80
CA GLN A 153 43.06 33.16 17.97
C GLN A 153 43.30 34.56 17.37
N ASN A 154 42.42 35.51 17.69
CA ASN A 154 42.41 36.86 17.16
C ASN A 154 42.57 37.93 18.27
N ILE A 155 43.31 37.61 19.33
CA ILE A 155 43.62 38.57 20.43
C ILE A 155 44.76 39.53 20.04
N GLY A 156 45.24 39.50 18.79
CA GLY A 156 46.26 40.45 18.30
C GLY A 156 47.64 40.28 18.95
N ILE A 157 47.89 39.14 19.62
CA ILE A 157 49.18 38.80 20.23
C ILE A 157 49.86 37.74 19.35
N GLY A 158 50.38 38.16 18.21
CA GLY A 158 51.15 37.31 17.29
C GLY A 158 50.89 37.62 15.81
N VAL A 159 51.84 37.23 14.96
CA VAL A 159 51.70 37.31 13.49
C VAL A 159 50.53 36.43 13.07
N THR A 160 49.38 37.04 12.81
CA THR A 160 48.29 36.41 12.07
C THR A 160 48.81 36.14 10.67
N GLY A 161 48.87 34.86 10.29
CA GLY A 161 49.26 34.44 8.94
C GLY A 161 48.24 34.93 7.91
N GLU A 162 48.39 36.17 7.46
CA GLU A 162 47.77 36.65 6.25
C GLU A 162 48.37 35.84 5.10
N ALA A 163 47.51 35.20 4.30
CA ALA A 163 47.93 34.50 3.09
C ALA A 163 48.85 35.43 2.28
N PRO A 164 49.98 34.94 1.72
CA PRO A 164 50.93 35.80 1.05
C PRO A 164 50.19 36.62 0.01
N SER A 165 50.16 37.95 0.22
CA SER A 165 49.63 38.87 -0.77
C SER A 165 50.29 38.55 -2.11
N LYS A 166 49.57 38.68 -3.23
CA LYS A 166 50.07 38.40 -4.59
C LYS A 166 51.44 39.01 -4.91
N ALA A 167 51.89 39.99 -4.13
CA ALA A 167 53.24 40.56 -4.16
C ALA A 167 54.38 39.57 -3.83
N TYR A 168 54.07 38.42 -3.21
CA TYR A 168 55.02 37.35 -2.86
C TYR A 168 54.64 36.00 -3.50
N ASP A 169 54.02 36.01 -4.69
CA ASP A 169 53.98 34.80 -5.53
C ASP A 169 55.37 34.60 -6.16
N PRO A 170 56.02 33.41 -6.03
CA PRO A 170 57.31 33.13 -6.66
C PRO A 170 57.34 33.44 -8.16
N LYS A 171 56.20 33.36 -8.87
CA LYS A 171 56.10 33.77 -10.28
C LYS A 171 56.26 35.28 -10.46
N SER A 172 55.65 36.09 -9.59
CA SER A 172 55.77 37.55 -9.65
C SER A 172 57.17 38.06 -9.30
N ILE A 173 57.88 37.33 -8.42
CA ILE A 173 59.27 37.61 -8.07
C ILE A 173 60.18 37.30 -9.27
N ALA A 174 59.97 36.16 -9.94
CA ALA A 174 60.72 35.80 -11.14
C ALA A 174 60.52 36.83 -12.27
N GLU A 175 59.30 37.36 -12.43
CA GLU A 175 58.98 38.35 -13.44
C GLU A 175 59.65 39.72 -13.16
N ARG A 176 59.67 40.18 -11.91
CA ARG A 176 60.41 41.40 -11.52
C ARG A 176 61.92 41.28 -11.73
N VAL A 177 62.51 40.12 -11.41
CA VAL A 177 63.95 39.90 -11.59
C VAL A 177 64.31 39.89 -13.08
N ASN A 178 63.47 39.30 -13.92
CA ASN A 178 63.70 39.30 -15.37
C ASN A 178 63.56 40.72 -15.97
N GLN A 179 62.68 41.55 -15.42
CA GLN A 179 62.51 42.94 -15.86
C GLN A 179 63.64 43.87 -15.40
N MET A 180 64.34 43.54 -14.31
CA MET A 180 65.51 44.29 -13.81
C MET A 180 66.81 43.99 -14.57
N MET A 181 66.85 42.90 -15.36
CA MET A 181 68.00 42.50 -16.16
C MET A 181 67.96 43.02 -17.61
N GLN A 182 66.92 43.79 -17.98
CA GLN A 182 66.75 44.38 -19.32
C GLN A 182 66.98 45.90 -19.37
N TYR A 183 67.60 46.48 -18.34
CA TYR A 183 68.17 47.83 -18.34
C TYR A 183 69.67 47.74 -18.11
#